data_AF-A0A7I2V2I6-F1
#
_entry.id   AF-A0A7I2V2I6-F1
#
_cell.length_a   1.000
_cell.length_b   1.000
_cell.length_c   1.000
_cell.angle_alpha   90.00
_cell.angle_beta   90.00
_cell.angle_gamma   90.00
#
_symmetry.space_group_name_H-M   'P 1'
#
loop_
_entity.id
_entity.type
_entity.pdbx_description
1 polymer ?
#
loop_
_entity_poly.entity_id
_entity_poly.type
_entity_poly.pdbx_seq_one_letter_code
_entity_poly.pdbx_strand_id
1 'polypeptide(L)'
;MALRLLKLAATSASARVVAAGAQRVRGIHSSVQCKLRYGMWHFLLGDKASKRLTERSRVITVDGNICTGKGKLAKEIAEKLGFKHFPEAGIHYPDSTTGDGKPLATDYNGNCSLEKFYDDPRSNDGNSYRLQSWLYSSRLLQYSDALEHLLTTGQGVVLERSIFSDFVFLEAMYNQGFIRKQLKNVRFYNILQGKLKIQKRW
;
A
#
# COMPACT_ATOMS: atom_id res chain seq x y z
N MET A 1 22.80 77.30 -17.42
CA MET A 1 23.45 76.70 -16.22
C MET A 1 22.53 75.58 -15.72
N ALA A 2 22.89 74.31 -15.54
CA ALA A 2 24.13 73.58 -15.69
C ALA A 2 23.74 72.11 -16.01
N LEU A 3 24.50 71.48 -16.92
CA LEU A 3 24.45 70.04 -17.16
C LEU A 3 24.91 69.28 -15.91
N ARG A 4 24.24 68.16 -15.58
CA ARG A 4 24.90 67.02 -14.90
C ARG A 4 24.53 65.72 -15.61
N LEU A 5 25.45 65.34 -16.49
CA LEU A 5 25.69 64.00 -16.99
C LEU A 5 26.05 63.08 -15.82
N LEU A 6 25.44 61.89 -15.76
CA LEU A 6 26.02 60.74 -15.06
C LEU A 6 26.10 59.57 -16.04
N LYS A 7 27.35 59.16 -16.27
CA LYS A 7 27.81 58.19 -17.25
C LYS A 7 27.54 56.76 -16.79
N LEU A 8 27.15 55.95 -17.77
CA LEU A 8 27.45 54.53 -18.01
C LEU A 8 28.39 53.81 -17.03
N ALA A 9 27.94 52.63 -16.58
CA ALA A 9 28.78 51.44 -16.48
C ALA A 9 27.96 50.21 -16.91
N ALA A 10 28.28 49.66 -18.08
CA ALA A 10 27.84 48.35 -18.49
C ALA A 10 28.74 47.30 -17.82
N THR A 11 28.18 46.49 -16.94
CA THR A 11 28.84 45.28 -16.44
C THR A 11 28.00 44.08 -16.83
N SER A 12 28.47 43.41 -17.88
CA SER A 12 28.10 42.07 -18.29
C SER A 12 28.26 41.10 -17.11
N ALA A 13 27.15 40.54 -16.62
CA ALA A 13 27.18 39.37 -15.76
C ALA A 13 26.34 38.27 -16.42
N SER A 14 27.08 37.28 -16.92
CA SER A 14 26.60 36.06 -17.56
C SER A 14 25.43 35.42 -16.81
N ALA A 15 24.31 35.27 -17.51
CA ALA A 15 23.18 34.46 -17.09
C ALA A 15 23.62 32.99 -16.98
N ARG A 16 24.00 32.56 -15.78
CA ARG A 16 24.02 31.13 -15.43
C ARG A 16 22.63 30.77 -14.96
N VAL A 17 21.81 30.38 -15.93
CA VAL A 17 20.62 29.57 -15.71
C VAL A 17 21.08 28.28 -15.05
N VAL A 18 21.03 28.24 -13.72
CA VAL A 18 21.12 26.98 -12.97
C VAL A 18 19.79 26.29 -13.21
N ALA A 19 19.76 25.45 -14.25
CA ALA A 19 18.73 24.45 -14.46
C ALA A 19 18.87 23.41 -13.33
N ALA A 20 18.42 23.77 -12.13
CA ALA A 20 18.07 22.81 -11.11
C ALA A 20 16.83 22.09 -11.65
N GLY A 21 17.05 20.92 -12.25
CA GLY A 21 16.00 20.02 -12.69
C GLY A 21 15.13 19.67 -11.48
N ALA A 22 14.10 20.47 -11.25
CA ALA A 22 12.96 20.11 -10.45
C ALA A 22 12.30 18.95 -11.19
N GLN A 23 12.75 17.73 -10.87
CA GLN A 23 12.06 16.52 -11.20
C GLN A 23 10.67 16.68 -10.59
N ARG A 24 9.73 17.07 -11.45
CA ARG A 24 8.32 17.24 -11.13
C ARG A 24 7.82 15.85 -10.82
N VAL A 25 8.01 15.42 -9.57
CA VAL A 25 7.33 14.25 -9.01
C VAL A 25 5.86 14.59 -9.16
N ARG A 26 5.22 14.01 -10.18
CA ARG A 26 3.77 14.08 -10.33
C ARG A 26 3.21 13.65 -8.99
N GLY A 27 2.59 14.60 -8.29
CA GLY A 27 1.96 14.36 -7.00
C GLY A 27 1.10 13.11 -7.12
N ILE A 28 1.29 12.21 -6.16
CA ILE A 28 0.47 11.03 -6.03
C ILE A 28 -0.94 11.53 -5.73
N HIS A 29 -1.86 11.32 -6.67
CA HIS A 29 -3.29 11.44 -6.43
C HIS A 29 -3.71 10.20 -5.64
N SER A 30 -3.45 10.18 -4.33
CA SER A 30 -4.02 9.18 -3.42
C SER A 30 -5.18 9.82 -2.67
N SER A 31 -6.35 9.79 -3.28
CA SER A 31 -7.62 9.82 -2.55
C SER A 31 -8.72 9.21 -3.42
N VAL A 32 -9.75 8.70 -2.76
CA VAL A 32 -10.98 8.05 -3.30
C VAL A 32 -11.77 8.90 -4.33
N GLN A 33 -11.28 10.09 -4.68
CA GLN A 33 -11.74 10.85 -5.84
C GLN A 33 -11.12 10.28 -7.13
N CYS A 34 -11.66 9.16 -7.61
CA CYS A 34 -11.48 8.65 -8.97
C CYS A 34 -11.79 9.74 -10.01
N LYS A 35 -10.80 10.57 -10.35
CA LYS A 35 -10.98 11.64 -11.36
C LYS A 35 -10.54 11.26 -12.76
N LEU A 36 -9.89 10.12 -12.99
CA LEU A 36 -9.63 9.58 -14.33
C LEU A 36 -9.51 8.05 -14.32
N ARG A 37 -10.44 7.36 -14.99
CA ARG A 37 -10.40 5.91 -15.23
C ARG A 37 -9.43 5.63 -16.37
N TYR A 38 -8.41 4.81 -16.13
CA TYR A 38 -7.71 4.14 -17.22
C TYR A 38 -8.71 3.25 -17.97
N GLY A 39 -9.09 3.66 -19.17
CA GLY A 39 -10.09 2.98 -19.99
C GLY A 39 -9.48 2.46 -21.30
N MET A 40 -10.29 1.74 -22.07
CA MET A 40 -9.88 1.21 -23.37
C MET A 40 -9.32 2.29 -24.31
N TRP A 41 -9.89 3.49 -24.27
CA TRP A 41 -9.41 4.64 -25.04
C TRP A 41 -8.01 5.09 -24.65
N HIS A 42 -7.65 5.10 -23.36
CA HIS A 42 -6.29 5.44 -22.91
C HIS A 42 -5.27 4.39 -23.37
N PHE A 43 -5.64 3.11 -23.31
CA PHE A 43 -4.80 2.04 -23.82
C PHE A 43 -4.59 2.14 -25.34
N LEU A 44 -5.66 2.44 -26.09
CA LEU A 44 -5.61 2.59 -27.55
C LEU A 44 -4.84 3.85 -27.99
N LEU A 45 -4.98 4.95 -27.26
CA LEU A 45 -4.20 6.19 -27.42
C LEU A 45 -2.72 6.02 -27.04
N GLY A 46 -2.31 4.80 -26.64
CA GLY A 46 -0.92 4.42 -26.49
C GLY A 46 -0.36 4.64 -25.09
N ASP A 47 -1.19 4.92 -24.10
CA ASP A 47 -0.79 4.96 -22.70
C ASP A 47 -0.66 3.53 -22.16
N LYS A 48 0.44 2.84 -22.48
CA LYS A 48 0.67 1.46 -22.06
C LYS A 48 1.53 1.43 -20.81
N ALA A 49 1.13 0.63 -19.81
CA ALA A 49 1.93 0.40 -18.60
C ALA A 49 3.36 -0.08 -18.93
N SER A 50 3.53 -0.89 -19.97
CA SER A 50 4.84 -1.38 -20.42
C SER A 50 5.83 -0.28 -20.80
N LYS A 51 5.37 0.91 -21.19
CA LYS A 51 6.25 2.06 -21.49
C LYS A 51 6.81 2.70 -20.22
N ARG A 52 6.12 2.55 -19.08
CA ARG A 52 6.46 3.15 -17.79
C ARG A 52 7.22 2.19 -16.89
N LEU A 53 7.08 0.89 -17.12
CA LEU A 53 7.79 -0.15 -16.38
C LEU A 53 9.27 -0.15 -16.77
N THR A 54 10.12 0.02 -15.77
CA THR A 54 11.59 -0.10 -15.88
C THR A 54 12.05 -1.35 -15.14
N GLU A 55 13.31 -1.76 -15.33
CA GLU A 55 13.87 -2.92 -14.62
C GLU A 55 13.93 -2.75 -13.09
N ARG A 56 13.86 -1.50 -12.63
CA ARG A 56 13.84 -1.08 -11.22
C ARG A 56 12.42 -1.00 -10.65
N SER A 57 11.38 -1.19 -11.46
CA SER A 57 9.97 -1.17 -11.05
C SER A 57 9.59 -2.52 -10.43
N ARG A 58 10.05 -2.78 -9.19
CA ARG A 58 9.79 -4.05 -8.48
C ARG A 58 8.97 -3.83 -7.22
N VAL A 59 8.11 -4.80 -6.90
CA VAL A 59 7.44 -4.90 -5.61
C VAL A 59 8.32 -5.72 -4.69
N ILE A 60 8.75 -5.12 -3.58
CA ILE A 60 9.48 -5.80 -2.52
C ILE A 60 8.55 -5.92 -1.33
N THR A 61 8.41 -7.13 -0.81
CA THR A 61 7.63 -7.40 0.41
C THR A 61 8.59 -7.81 1.52
N VAL A 62 8.47 -7.18 2.67
CA VAL A 62 9.26 -7.48 3.87
C VAL A 62 8.36 -8.22 4.85
N ASP A 63 8.60 -9.53 4.97
CA ASP A 63 7.87 -10.43 5.85
C ASP A 63 8.70 -10.80 7.09
N GLY A 64 8.04 -11.26 8.16
CA GLY A 64 8.67 -11.79 9.37
C GLY A 64 7.75 -11.78 10.58
N ASN A 65 8.26 -12.13 11.76
CA ASN A 65 7.43 -12.24 12.98
C ASN A 65 7.02 -10.86 13.54
N ILE A 66 6.06 -10.83 14.47
CA ILE A 66 5.65 -9.62 15.19
C ILE A 66 6.83 -9.13 16.06
N CYS A 67 6.96 -7.81 16.23
CA CYS A 67 8.02 -7.15 17.03
C CYS A 67 9.48 -7.29 16.56
N THR A 68 9.75 -7.81 15.36
CA THR A 68 11.13 -7.93 14.84
C THR A 68 11.69 -6.66 14.18
N GLY A 69 11.01 -5.51 14.30
CA GLY A 69 11.50 -4.23 13.78
C GLY A 69 11.47 -4.08 12.25
N LYS A 70 10.72 -4.94 11.53
CA LYS A 70 10.61 -4.93 10.05
C LYS A 70 10.33 -3.57 9.45
N GLY A 71 9.52 -2.74 10.12
CA GLY A 71 9.18 -1.44 9.57
C GLY A 71 10.36 -0.48 9.45
N LYS A 72 11.40 -0.63 10.29
CA LYS A 72 12.65 0.12 10.14
C LYS A 72 13.42 -0.34 8.89
N LEU A 73 13.54 -1.65 8.72
CA LEU A 73 14.21 -2.24 7.57
C LEU A 73 13.49 -1.91 6.25
N ALA A 74 12.16 -1.95 6.23
CA ALA A 74 11.37 -1.58 5.07
C ALA A 74 11.58 -0.10 4.66
N LYS A 75 11.66 0.80 5.65
CA LYS A 75 11.97 2.22 5.41
C LYS A 75 13.38 2.42 4.88
N GLU A 76 14.39 1.78 5.47
CA GLU A 76 15.77 1.87 4.99
C GLU A 76 15.93 1.35 3.56
N ILE A 77 15.26 0.25 3.21
CA ILE A 77 15.27 -0.29 1.85
C ILE A 77 14.58 0.69 0.89
N ALA A 78 13.45 1.26 1.29
CA ALA A 78 12.73 2.23 0.47
C ALA A 78 13.56 3.50 0.23
N GLU A 79 14.25 4.02 1.23
CA GLU A 79 15.13 5.18 1.12
C GLU A 79 16.34 4.91 0.21
N LYS A 80 17.00 3.76 0.37
CA LYS A 80 18.17 3.39 -0.45
C LYS A 80 17.82 3.17 -1.92
N LEU A 81 16.65 2.60 -2.21
CA LEU A 81 16.20 2.29 -3.57
C LEU A 81 15.37 3.42 -4.20
N GLY A 82 14.98 4.44 -3.43
CA GLY A 82 14.05 5.48 -3.85
C GLY A 82 12.65 4.94 -4.15
N PHE A 83 12.23 3.90 -3.43
CA PHE A 83 10.92 3.27 -3.59
C PHE A 83 9.89 3.90 -2.67
N LYS A 84 8.60 3.77 -3.03
CA LYS A 84 7.52 4.19 -2.14
C LYS A 84 7.35 3.14 -1.04
N HIS A 85 7.49 3.58 0.21
CA HIS A 85 7.20 2.77 1.38
C HIS A 85 5.71 2.81 1.68
N PHE A 86 5.09 1.64 1.87
CA PHE A 86 3.76 1.53 2.44
C PHE A 86 3.86 0.85 3.82
N PRO A 87 3.33 1.48 4.88
CA PRO A 87 3.37 0.94 6.24
C PRO A 87 2.46 -0.29 6.38
N GLU A 88 2.68 -1.13 7.40
CA GLU A 88 1.83 -2.30 7.68
C GLU A 88 0.33 -1.92 7.72
N ALA A 89 -0.51 -2.60 6.92
CA ALA A 89 -1.96 -2.40 6.96
C ALA A 89 -2.55 -2.92 8.27
N GLY A 90 -2.94 -1.96 9.11
CA GLY A 90 -3.77 -2.19 10.28
C GLY A 90 -5.27 -2.09 9.98
N ILE A 91 -6.06 -2.13 11.04
CA ILE A 91 -7.52 -2.08 11.00
C ILE A 91 -8.03 -0.77 10.38
N HIS A 92 -7.29 0.33 10.58
CA HIS A 92 -7.63 1.68 10.11
C HIS A 92 -6.99 2.04 8.75
N TYR A 93 -6.35 1.08 8.07
CA TYR A 93 -5.83 1.31 6.73
C TYR A 93 -6.90 1.82 5.75
N PRO A 94 -8.07 1.16 5.60
CA PRO A 94 -9.11 1.64 4.70
C PRO A 94 -9.61 3.04 5.07
N ASP A 95 -9.71 3.37 6.36
CA ASP A 95 -10.13 4.70 6.84
C ASP A 95 -9.13 5.78 6.45
N SER A 96 -7.83 5.46 6.50
CA SER A 96 -6.77 6.39 6.12
C SER A 96 -6.74 6.65 4.61
N THR A 97 -7.06 5.63 3.81
CA THR A 97 -7.12 5.74 2.35
C THR A 97 -8.43 6.40 1.90
N THR A 98 -9.52 6.20 2.65
CA THR A 98 -10.89 6.58 2.27
C THR A 98 -11.44 7.70 3.16
N GLY A 99 -11.63 8.89 2.58
CA GLY A 99 -12.30 10.02 3.24
C GLY A 99 -11.32 11.04 3.82
N ASP A 100 -11.55 11.45 5.08
CA ASP A 100 -10.83 12.55 5.76
C ASP A 100 -9.43 12.16 6.26
N GLY A 101 -9.02 10.91 6.05
CA GLY A 101 -7.73 10.38 6.52
C GLY A 101 -7.61 10.20 8.03
N LYS A 102 -8.71 10.40 8.77
CA LYS A 102 -8.77 10.18 10.22
C LYS A 102 -9.30 8.78 10.50
N PRO A 103 -8.74 8.05 11.49
CA PRO A 103 -9.24 6.74 11.87
C PRO A 103 -10.69 6.87 12.34
N LEU A 104 -11.57 5.99 11.86
CA LEU A 104 -12.96 5.95 12.30
C LEU A 104 -13.03 5.43 13.74
N ALA A 105 -14.06 5.86 14.47
CA ALA A 105 -14.30 5.35 15.81
C ALA A 105 -14.54 3.83 15.76
N THR A 106 -14.09 3.13 16.80
CA THR A 106 -14.11 1.65 16.89
C THR A 106 -15.51 1.06 16.72
N ASP A 107 -16.54 1.82 17.11
CA ASP A 107 -17.96 1.43 16.96
C ASP A 107 -18.36 1.23 15.50
N TYR A 108 -17.79 2.02 14.59
CA TYR A 108 -18.04 1.96 13.16
C TYR A 108 -17.07 1.04 12.42
N ASN A 109 -15.95 0.66 13.05
CA ASN A 109 -14.92 -0.19 12.47
C ASN A 109 -15.25 -1.70 12.53
N GLY A 110 -16.55 -2.02 12.47
CA GLY A 110 -17.04 -3.39 12.48
C GLY A 110 -16.73 -4.17 13.77
N ASN A 111 -16.48 -3.49 14.89
CA ASN A 111 -16.24 -4.07 16.23
C ASN A 111 -15.07 -5.09 16.27
N CYS A 112 -14.08 -4.92 15.41
CA CYS A 112 -12.87 -5.75 15.36
C CYS A 112 -11.77 -5.03 16.15
N SER A 113 -11.46 -5.52 17.35
CA SER A 113 -10.42 -4.94 18.20
C SER A 113 -9.26 -5.92 18.37
N LEU A 114 -8.05 -5.40 18.14
CA LEU A 114 -6.80 -6.15 18.34
C LEU A 114 -6.49 -6.31 19.83
N GLU A 115 -6.82 -5.31 20.65
CA GLU A 115 -6.68 -5.34 22.11
C GLU A 115 -7.56 -6.44 22.71
N LYS A 116 -8.85 -6.45 22.34
CA LYS A 116 -9.81 -7.48 22.76
C LYS A 116 -9.40 -8.89 22.32
N PHE A 117 -8.67 -9.00 21.21
CA PHE A 117 -8.12 -10.28 20.76
C PHE A 117 -6.96 -10.76 21.63
N TYR A 118 -6.12 -9.85 22.12
CA TYR A 118 -5.03 -10.20 23.04
C TYR A 118 -5.51 -10.53 24.44
N ASP A 119 -6.58 -9.87 24.91
CA ASP A 119 -7.16 -10.14 26.23
C ASP A 119 -7.81 -11.53 26.27
N ASP A 120 -8.78 -11.78 25.37
CA ASP A 120 -9.57 -13.01 25.36
C ASP A 120 -9.75 -13.58 23.94
N PRO A 121 -8.74 -14.27 23.39
CA PRO A 121 -8.77 -14.79 22.02
C PRO A 121 -9.82 -15.90 21.80
N ARG A 122 -10.32 -16.50 22.89
CA ARG A 122 -11.32 -17.59 22.88
C ARG A 122 -12.74 -17.09 23.18
N SER A 123 -12.95 -15.77 23.26
CA SER A 123 -14.29 -15.21 23.48
C SER A 123 -15.28 -15.71 22.42
N ASN A 124 -16.52 -15.96 22.85
CA ASN A 124 -17.60 -16.45 21.99
C ASN A 124 -18.11 -15.36 21.01
N ASP A 125 -17.62 -14.13 21.12
CA ASP A 125 -17.98 -12.98 20.29
C ASP A 125 -17.54 -13.09 18.82
N GLY A 126 -16.76 -14.12 18.48
CA GLY A 126 -16.24 -14.33 17.13
C GLY A 126 -15.28 -13.23 16.65
N ASN A 127 -14.74 -12.41 17.56
CA ASN A 127 -13.83 -11.31 17.27
C ASN A 127 -12.58 -11.80 16.52
N SER A 128 -12.01 -12.93 16.95
CA SER A 128 -10.77 -13.50 16.38
C SER A 128 -10.86 -13.74 14.87
N TYR A 129 -11.96 -14.32 14.39
CA TYR A 129 -12.14 -14.58 12.96
C TYR A 129 -12.50 -13.31 12.17
N ARG A 130 -13.33 -12.44 12.75
CA ARG A 130 -13.72 -11.16 12.14
C ARG A 130 -12.51 -10.25 11.95
N LEU A 131 -11.67 -10.13 12.98
CA LEU A 131 -10.42 -9.38 12.95
C LEU A 131 -9.49 -9.92 11.86
N GLN A 132 -9.30 -11.23 11.79
CA GLN A 132 -8.43 -11.83 10.77
C GLN A 132 -8.94 -11.57 9.35
N SER A 133 -10.26 -11.67 9.14
CA SER A 133 -10.89 -11.39 7.84
C SER A 133 -10.78 -9.90 7.47
N TRP A 134 -10.92 -9.01 8.45
CA TRP A 134 -10.77 -7.56 8.25
C TRP A 134 -9.33 -7.17 7.90
N LEU A 135 -8.35 -7.73 8.61
CA LEU A 135 -6.93 -7.53 8.33
C LEU A 135 -6.57 -8.08 6.93
N TYR A 136 -7.13 -9.21 6.54
CA TYR A 136 -6.97 -9.77 5.20
C TYR A 136 -7.48 -8.81 4.12
N SER A 137 -8.71 -8.29 4.27
CA SER A 137 -9.28 -7.30 3.35
C SER A 137 -8.47 -6.00 3.29
N SER A 138 -7.98 -5.52 4.43
CA SER A 138 -7.14 -4.31 4.51
C SER A 138 -5.81 -4.48 3.77
N ARG A 139 -5.16 -5.65 3.93
CA ARG A 139 -3.93 -5.98 3.18
C ARG A 139 -4.17 -6.18 1.69
N LEU A 140 -5.34 -6.72 1.32
CA LEU A 140 -5.73 -6.84 -0.08
C LEU A 140 -5.86 -5.45 -0.73
N LEU A 141 -6.48 -4.50 -0.03
CA LEU A 141 -6.59 -3.11 -0.47
C LEU A 141 -5.22 -2.44 -0.59
N GLN A 142 -4.35 -2.60 0.42
CA GLN A 142 -2.99 -2.07 0.36
C GLN A 142 -2.21 -2.61 -0.85
N TYR A 143 -2.39 -3.89 -1.17
CA TYR A 143 -1.74 -4.50 -2.31
C TYR A 143 -2.28 -3.96 -3.65
N SER A 144 -3.59 -3.70 -3.75
CA SER A 144 -4.14 -3.05 -4.95
C SER A 144 -3.59 -1.64 -5.12
N ASP A 145 -3.48 -0.86 -4.04
CA ASP A 145 -2.94 0.51 -4.09
C ASP A 145 -1.46 0.52 -4.46
N ALA A 146 -0.69 -0.47 -3.99
CA ALA A 146 0.71 -0.66 -4.36
C ALA A 146 0.88 -1.01 -5.84
N LEU A 147 0.04 -1.91 -6.37
CA LEU A 147 0.05 -2.25 -7.79
C LEU A 147 -0.38 -1.08 -8.66
N GLU A 148 -1.40 -0.32 -8.23
CA GLU A 148 -1.81 0.89 -8.93
C GLU A 148 -0.67 1.91 -8.98
N HIS A 149 0.00 2.17 -7.86
CA HIS A 149 1.16 3.07 -7.81
C HIS A 149 2.27 2.61 -8.76
N LEU A 150 2.58 1.31 -8.78
CA LEU A 150 3.62 0.75 -9.65
C LEU A 150 3.25 0.87 -11.13
N LEU A 151 2.02 0.53 -11.52
CA LEU A 151 1.58 0.56 -12.93
C LEU A 151 1.42 1.99 -13.46
N THR A 152 1.04 2.93 -12.60
CA THR A 152 0.83 4.34 -12.99
C THR A 152 2.13 5.12 -13.04
N THR A 153 3.00 4.98 -12.05
CA THR A 153 4.24 5.78 -11.93
C THR A 153 5.48 5.07 -12.47
N GLY A 154 5.49 3.74 -12.51
CA GLY A 154 6.70 2.96 -12.77
C GLY A 154 7.68 2.95 -11.60
N GLN A 155 7.35 3.51 -10.43
CA GLN A 155 8.21 3.48 -9.26
C GLN A 155 8.08 2.13 -8.53
N GLY A 156 9.20 1.58 -8.06
CA GLY A 156 9.19 0.42 -7.17
C GLY A 156 8.50 0.71 -5.84
N VAL A 157 7.98 -0.35 -5.22
CA VAL A 157 7.17 -0.26 -4.00
C VAL A 157 7.70 -1.24 -2.96
N VAL A 158 7.81 -0.79 -1.71
CA VAL A 158 8.13 -1.63 -0.55
C VAL A 158 6.88 -1.76 0.31
N LEU A 159 6.50 -3.00 0.60
CA LEU A 159 5.35 -3.38 1.41
C LEU A 159 5.81 -4.09 2.68
N GLU A 160 5.13 -3.81 3.79
CA GLU A 160 5.27 -4.55 5.04
C GLU A 160 4.16 -5.59 5.15
N ARG A 161 4.54 -6.88 5.15
CA ARG A 161 3.63 -8.04 5.12
C ARG A 161 2.69 -8.11 3.91
N SER A 162 2.88 -9.14 3.09
CA SER A 162 1.99 -9.41 1.97
C SER A 162 0.74 -10.22 2.37
N ILE A 163 -0.27 -10.23 1.50
CA ILE A 163 -1.46 -11.10 1.60
C ILE A 163 -1.03 -12.58 1.69
N PHE A 164 0.08 -12.94 1.05
CA PHE A 164 0.60 -14.29 1.06
C PHE A 164 1.14 -14.70 2.42
N SER A 165 1.49 -13.78 3.31
CA SER A 165 1.94 -14.12 4.68
C SER A 165 0.80 -14.34 5.67
N ASP A 166 -0.44 -13.95 5.32
CA ASP A 166 -1.56 -13.92 6.27
C ASP A 166 -2.04 -15.32 6.69
N PHE A 167 -1.85 -16.34 5.84
CA PHE A 167 -2.28 -17.70 6.16
C PHE A 167 -1.56 -18.29 7.38
N VAL A 168 -0.32 -17.86 7.65
CA VAL A 168 0.48 -18.37 8.78
C VAL A 168 -0.15 -17.94 10.11
N PHE A 169 -0.71 -16.72 10.18
CA PHE A 169 -1.42 -16.24 11.35
C PHE A 169 -2.73 -17.01 11.56
N LEU A 170 -3.50 -17.23 10.48
CA LEU A 170 -4.72 -18.01 10.55
C LEU A 170 -4.46 -19.45 11.00
N GLU A 171 -3.39 -20.08 10.50
CA GLU A 171 -2.99 -21.42 10.88
C GLU A 171 -2.52 -21.48 12.35
N ALA A 172 -1.75 -20.50 12.80
CA ALA A 172 -1.36 -20.39 14.21
C ALA A 172 -2.58 -20.24 15.14
N MET A 173 -3.53 -19.37 14.78
CA MET A 173 -4.78 -19.19 15.53
C MET A 173 -5.64 -20.46 15.58
N TYR A 174 -5.64 -21.23 14.49
CA TYR A 174 -6.33 -22.51 14.44
C TYR A 174 -5.66 -23.56 15.33
N ASN A 175 -4.33 -23.66 15.29
CA ASN A 175 -3.57 -24.62 16.10
C ASN A 175 -3.71 -24.33 17.61
N GLN A 176 -3.86 -23.06 17.99
CA GLN A 176 -4.14 -22.64 19.36
C GLN A 176 -5.62 -22.81 19.76
N GLY A 177 -6.49 -23.22 18.83
CA GLY A 177 -7.90 -23.48 19.10
C GLY A 177 -8.77 -22.23 19.26
N PHE A 178 -8.30 -21.06 18.80
CA PHE A 178 -9.07 -19.81 18.84
C PHE A 178 -10.16 -19.77 17.77
N ILE A 179 -10.00 -20.54 16.69
CA ILE A 179 -10.93 -20.59 15.57
C ILE A 179 -11.56 -21.98 15.48
N ARG A 180 -12.90 -22.05 15.41
CA ARG A 180 -13.64 -23.31 15.27
C ARG A 180 -13.34 -23.96 13.91
N LYS A 181 -13.33 -25.30 13.85
CA LYS A 181 -13.09 -26.09 12.63
C LYS A 181 -14.01 -25.74 11.46
N GLN A 182 -15.26 -25.35 11.73
CA GLN A 182 -16.20 -24.91 10.70
C GLN A 182 -15.78 -23.60 10.01
N LEU A 183 -15.09 -22.71 10.74
CA LEU A 183 -14.58 -21.43 10.20
C LEU A 183 -13.29 -21.63 9.38
N LYS A 184 -12.47 -22.66 9.70
CA LYS A 184 -11.35 -23.09 8.83
C LYS A 184 -11.84 -23.69 7.51
N ASN A 185 -13.00 -24.36 7.52
CA ASN A 185 -13.64 -24.94 6.34
C ASN A 185 -14.40 -23.91 5.49
N VAL A 186 -14.42 -22.64 5.88
CA VAL A 186 -14.90 -21.57 4.99
C VAL A 186 -13.95 -21.56 3.79
N ARG A 187 -14.47 -22.15 2.71
CA ARG A 187 -13.94 -22.30 1.36
C ARG A 187 -13.06 -21.15 0.84
N PHE A 188 -13.18 -19.94 1.38
CA PHE A 188 -12.46 -18.73 0.96
C PHE A 188 -10.93 -18.91 0.86
N TYR A 189 -10.24 -19.43 1.87
CA TYR A 189 -8.77 -19.46 1.85
C TYR A 189 -8.17 -20.56 0.95
N ASN A 190 -8.81 -21.73 0.87
CA ASN A 190 -8.38 -22.80 -0.05
C ASN A 190 -8.69 -22.48 -1.52
N ILE A 191 -9.77 -21.72 -1.79
CA ILE A 191 -10.11 -21.21 -3.12
C ILE A 191 -9.07 -20.15 -3.56
N LEU A 192 -8.71 -19.21 -2.69
CA LEU A 192 -7.76 -18.13 -3.00
C LEU A 192 -6.31 -18.63 -3.18
N GLN A 193 -5.92 -19.69 -2.48
CA GLN A 193 -4.61 -20.34 -2.64
C GLN A 193 -4.52 -21.27 -3.86
N GLY A 194 -5.57 -21.33 -4.70
CA GLY A 194 -5.59 -22.21 -5.88
C GLY A 194 -5.51 -23.71 -5.56
N LYS A 195 -5.60 -24.10 -4.28
CA LYS A 195 -5.53 -25.48 -3.79
C LYS A 195 -6.87 -26.21 -3.87
N LEU A 196 -7.86 -25.67 -4.59
CA LEU A 196 -9.00 -26.47 -5.02
C LEU A 196 -8.53 -27.41 -6.13
N LYS A 197 -8.16 -28.64 -5.76
CA LYS A 197 -8.38 -29.77 -6.66
C LYS A 197 -9.88 -29.80 -6.94
N ILE A 198 -10.29 -29.22 -8.06
CA ILE A 198 -11.59 -29.52 -8.67
C ILE A 198 -11.53 -31.02 -8.92
N GLN A 199 -12.13 -31.78 -8.01
CA GLN A 199 -12.34 -33.20 -8.18
C GLN A 199 -13.34 -33.28 -9.34
N LYS A 200 -12.80 -33.33 -10.57
CA LYS A 200 -13.55 -33.59 -11.79
C LYS A 200 -14.16 -34.97 -11.61
N ARG A 201 -15.41 -34.97 -11.15
CA ARG A 201 -16.28 -36.13 -11.16
C ARG A 201 -16.82 -36.21 -12.58
N TRP A 202 -16.11 -36.93 -13.43
CA TRP A 202 -16.69 -37.63 -14.57
C TRP A 202 -16.83 -39.09 -14.14
#